data_AF-A0AAV7KEH0-F1
#
_entry.id   AF-A0AAV7KEH0-F1
#
_cell.length_a   1.000
_cell.length_b   1.000
_cell.length_c   1.000
_cell.angle_alpha   90.00
_cell.angle_beta   90.00
_cell.angle_gamma   90.00
#
_symmetry.space_group_name_H-M   'P 1'
#
loop_
_entity.id
_entity.type
_entity.pdbx_description
1 polymer ?
#
loop_
_entity_poly.entity_id
_entity_poly.type
_entity_poly.pdbx_seq_one_letter_code
_entity_poly.pdbx_strand_id
1 'polypeptide(L)'
;MFNHLFSMTNGLSKTLQDPDLDFSAAMSLIDATIETLQTYRSEKQWKEIWNEALTVADDHDIEISSLPRKRKHKLPGKLCDALLTTTVVHREELSTENQYCISIYYRVLDCIIDELNKRFNNESKLCMKGISACSPKSKNFFEFATIKPMLVNYKISEEDV
;
A
#
# COMPACT_ATOMS: atom_id res chain seq x y z
N MET A 1 10.50 -0.09 13.54
CA MET A 1 10.06 0.37 12.19
C MET A 1 8.54 0.55 12.02
N PHE A 2 7.68 -0.41 12.39
CA PHE A 2 6.22 -0.28 12.19
C PHE A 2 5.61 0.99 12.80
N ASN A 3 6.11 1.44 13.96
CA ASN A 3 5.70 2.71 14.56
C ASN A 3 6.00 3.91 13.65
N HIS A 4 7.12 3.91 12.93
CA HIS A 4 7.46 4.96 11.97
C HIS A 4 6.52 4.91 10.76
N LEU A 5 6.25 3.71 10.25
CA LEU A 5 5.28 3.48 9.16
C LEU A 5 3.87 3.98 9.53
N PHE A 6 3.37 3.60 10.70
CA PHE A 6 2.07 4.06 11.20
C PHE A 6 2.07 5.54 11.53
N SER A 7 3.19 6.09 12.02
CA SER A 7 3.32 7.53 12.26
C SER A 7 3.26 8.32 10.97
N MET A 8 3.91 7.86 9.90
CA MET A 8 3.85 8.50 8.58
C MET A 8 2.46 8.43 7.98
N THR A 9 1.82 7.24 7.97
CA THR A 9 0.46 7.11 7.43
C THR A 9 -0.57 7.89 8.24
N ASN A 10 -0.38 7.98 9.57
CA ASN A 10 -1.18 8.84 10.44
C ASN A 10 -0.92 10.33 10.15
N GLY A 11 0.34 10.73 9.93
CA GLY A 11 0.69 12.09 9.53
C GLY A 11 0.00 12.48 8.22
N LEU A 12 0.10 11.62 7.20
CA LEU A 12 -0.62 11.77 5.94
C LEU A 12 -2.13 11.88 6.16
N SER A 13 -2.70 10.99 6.97
CA SER A 13 -4.13 11.00 7.28
C SER A 13 -4.60 12.31 7.92
N LYS A 14 -3.81 12.86 8.85
CA LYS A 14 -4.10 14.16 9.49
C LYS A 14 -4.02 15.31 8.49
N THR A 15 -2.97 15.34 7.67
CA THR A 15 -2.83 16.35 6.62
C THR A 15 -4.03 16.31 5.68
N LEU A 16 -4.45 15.13 5.24
CA LEU A 16 -5.60 14.98 4.34
C LEU A 16 -6.95 15.35 4.97
N GLN A 17 -7.02 15.44 6.30
CA GLN A 17 -8.23 15.81 7.05
C GLN A 17 -8.22 17.26 7.53
N ASP A 18 -7.17 18.02 7.22
CA ASP A 18 -7.07 19.42 7.60
C ASP A 18 -8.09 20.28 6.83
N PRO A 19 -8.86 21.17 7.49
CA PRO A 19 -9.81 22.06 6.81
C PRO A 19 -9.16 23.05 5.84
N ASP A 20 -7.89 23.44 6.06
CA ASP A 20 -7.13 24.36 5.21
C ASP A 20 -6.16 23.59 4.27
N LEU A 21 -6.56 22.38 3.84
CA LEU A 21 -5.72 21.50 3.05
C LEU A 21 -5.20 22.15 1.76
N ASP A 22 -3.87 22.23 1.65
CA ASP A 22 -3.20 22.48 0.37
C ASP A 22 -3.12 21.16 -0.42
N PHE A 23 -3.96 21.05 -1.46
CA PHE A 23 -4.03 19.89 -2.34
C PHE A 23 -2.70 19.59 -3.04
N SER A 24 -1.91 20.62 -3.38
CA SER A 24 -0.61 20.43 -4.02
C SER A 24 0.37 19.76 -3.06
N ALA A 25 0.47 20.29 -1.85
CA ALA A 25 1.31 19.72 -0.79
C ALA A 25 0.83 18.32 -0.38
N ALA A 26 -0.48 18.09 -0.31
CA ALA A 26 -1.07 16.80 0.00
C ALA A 26 -0.70 15.73 -1.05
N MET A 27 -0.74 16.08 -2.33
CA MET A 27 -0.35 15.17 -3.40
C MET A 27 1.13 14.79 -3.32
N SER A 28 2.02 15.76 -3.10
CA SER A 28 3.44 15.48 -2.87
C SER A 28 3.67 14.60 -1.65
N LEU A 29 2.90 14.80 -0.58
CA LEU A 29 2.99 13.98 0.63
C LEU A 29 2.50 12.54 0.40
N ILE A 30 1.44 12.34 -0.39
CA ILE A 30 0.97 11.00 -0.78
C ILE A 30 2.07 10.28 -1.56
N ASP A 31 2.64 10.91 -2.58
CA ASP A 31 3.67 10.32 -3.43
C ASP A 31 4.93 9.98 -2.62
N ALA A 32 5.41 10.91 -1.79
CA ALA A 32 6.54 10.66 -0.89
C ALA A 32 6.28 9.51 0.10
N THR A 33 5.05 9.39 0.61
CA THR A 33 4.67 8.29 1.51
C THR A 33 4.72 6.96 0.76
N ILE A 34 4.18 6.89 -0.46
CA ILE A 34 4.21 5.68 -1.29
C ILE A 34 5.65 5.26 -1.61
N GLU A 35 6.48 6.20 -2.06
CA GLU A 35 7.89 5.94 -2.36
C GLU A 35 8.62 5.40 -1.13
N THR A 36 8.42 6.04 0.04
CA THR A 36 9.04 5.59 1.28
C THR A 36 8.56 4.19 1.68
N LEU A 37 7.27 3.89 1.54
CA LEU A 37 6.72 2.54 1.78
C LEU A 37 7.34 1.48 0.85
N GLN A 38 7.61 1.85 -0.40
CA GLN A 38 8.30 0.97 -1.35
C GLN A 38 9.76 0.71 -0.94
N THR A 39 10.46 1.71 -0.38
CA THR A 39 11.83 1.48 0.14
C THR A 39 11.88 0.52 1.33
N TYR A 40 10.84 0.51 2.16
CA TYR A 40 10.71 -0.45 3.26
C TYR A 40 10.51 -1.88 2.76
N ARG A 41 9.98 -2.08 1.54
CA ARG A 41 9.87 -3.39 0.91
C ARG A 41 11.22 -3.93 0.42
N SER A 42 12.18 -4.05 1.34
CA SER A 42 13.53 -4.57 1.11
C SER A 42 13.90 -5.62 2.14
N GLU A 43 14.73 -6.58 1.73
CA GLU A 43 15.17 -7.68 2.60
C GLU A 43 15.99 -7.16 3.80
N LYS A 44 16.74 -6.06 3.61
CA LYS A 44 17.49 -5.42 4.69
C LYS A 44 16.56 -4.94 5.82
N GLN A 45 15.52 -4.21 5.45
CA GLN A 45 14.54 -3.65 6.41
C GLN A 45 13.75 -4.76 7.10
N TRP A 46 13.44 -5.85 6.39
CA TRP A 46 12.85 -7.04 7.00
C TRP A 46 13.77 -7.66 8.06
N LYS A 47 15.05 -7.89 7.75
CA LYS A 47 16.01 -8.48 8.69
C LYS A 47 16.17 -7.66 9.96
N GLU A 48 16.17 -6.33 9.85
CA GLU A 48 16.22 -5.43 11.01
C GLU A 48 15.02 -5.65 11.93
N ILE A 49 13.79 -5.71 11.40
CA ILE A 49 12.60 -6.00 12.22
C ILE A 49 12.65 -7.41 12.78
N TRP A 50 13.02 -8.39 11.97
CA TRP A 50 13.02 -9.78 12.38
C TRP A 50 13.97 -10.01 13.55
N ASN A 51 15.16 -9.40 13.51
CA ASN A 51 16.11 -9.43 14.61
C ASN A 51 15.59 -8.70 15.86
N GLU A 52 14.97 -7.52 15.71
CA GLU A 52 14.34 -6.80 16.83
C GLU A 52 13.25 -7.67 17.50
N ALA A 53 12.43 -8.35 16.69
CA ALA A 53 11.41 -9.26 17.17
C ALA A 53 12.00 -10.50 17.87
N LEU A 54 13.11 -11.04 17.35
CA LEU A 54 13.84 -12.14 18.00
C LEU A 54 14.40 -11.72 19.37
N THR A 55 15.01 -10.53 19.47
CA THR A 55 15.51 -10.01 20.75
C THR A 55 14.40 -9.85 21.77
N VAL A 56 13.27 -9.26 21.38
CA VAL A 56 12.11 -9.10 22.27
C VAL A 56 11.53 -10.44 22.70
N ALA A 57 11.50 -11.42 21.79
CA ALA A 57 11.03 -12.77 22.10
C ALA A 57 11.95 -13.48 23.10
N ASP A 58 13.27 -13.38 22.92
CA ASP A 58 14.27 -13.94 23.84
C ASP A 58 14.19 -13.29 25.24
N ASP A 59 14.05 -11.97 25.30
CA ASP A 59 13.90 -11.21 26.54
C ASP A 59 12.66 -11.62 27.36
N HIS A 60 11.63 -12.17 26.70
CA HIS A 60 10.35 -12.54 27.31
C HIS A 60 10.07 -14.06 27.28
N ASP A 61 11.06 -14.88 26.90
CA ASP A 61 10.95 -16.34 26.79
C ASP A 61 9.77 -16.80 25.90
N ILE A 62 9.57 -16.12 24.77
CA ILE A 62 8.49 -16.39 23.80
C ILE A 62 9.01 -17.32 22.69
N GLU A 63 8.44 -18.51 22.58
CA GLU A 63 8.76 -19.43 21.48
C GLU A 63 8.15 -18.97 20.15
N ILE A 64 9.00 -18.70 19.14
CA ILE A 64 8.55 -18.29 17.81
C ILE A 64 8.15 -19.51 16.98
N SER A 65 6.87 -19.83 17.01
CA SER A 65 6.29 -20.88 16.17
C SER A 65 6.02 -20.42 14.73
N SER A 66 6.04 -21.37 13.78
CA SER A 66 5.59 -21.14 12.40
C SER A 66 4.11 -20.78 12.33
N LEU A 67 3.72 -19.95 11.36
CA LEU A 67 2.33 -19.54 11.19
C LEU A 67 1.41 -20.74 10.92
N PRO A 68 0.16 -20.72 11.43
CA PRO A 68 -0.78 -21.82 11.24
C PRO A 68 -1.02 -22.06 9.74
N ARG A 69 -0.56 -23.21 9.23
CA ARG A 69 -0.75 -23.59 7.83
C ARG A 69 -2.25 -23.72 7.53
N LYS A 70 -2.71 -23.05 6.47
CA LYS A 70 -4.03 -23.36 5.88
C LYS A 70 -4.09 -24.86 5.59
N ARG A 71 -5.11 -25.53 6.11
CA ARG A 71 -5.30 -26.98 6.01
C ARG A 71 -5.16 -27.40 4.54
N LYS A 72 -4.21 -28.30 4.24
CA LYS A 72 -4.07 -28.87 2.89
C LYS A 72 -5.39 -29.55 2.56
N HIS A 73 -6.10 -29.04 1.55
CA HIS A 73 -7.30 -29.69 1.06
C HIS A 73 -6.86 -31.04 0.47
N LYS A 74 -7.29 -32.15 1.08
CA LYS A 74 -7.08 -33.46 0.45
C LYS A 74 -7.85 -33.44 -0.87
N LEU A 75 -7.17 -33.75 -1.97
CA LEU A 75 -7.88 -33.99 -3.23
C LEU A 75 -8.82 -35.20 -3.03
N PRO A 76 -10.03 -35.17 -3.60
CA PRO A 76 -10.91 -36.33 -3.63
C PRO A 76 -10.17 -37.51 -4.28
N GLY A 77 -10.21 -38.68 -3.65
CA GLY A 77 -9.45 -39.87 -4.12
C GLY A 77 -9.75 -40.30 -5.55
N LYS A 78 -10.86 -39.84 -6.14
CA LYS A 78 -11.25 -40.08 -7.55
C LYS A 78 -10.48 -39.25 -8.57
N LEU A 79 -9.71 -38.23 -8.14
CA LEU A 79 -8.91 -37.36 -9.01
C LEU A 79 -7.40 -37.65 -8.93
N CYS A 80 -6.98 -38.65 -8.14
CA CYS A 80 -5.57 -38.98 -7.97
C CYS A 80 -4.95 -39.63 -9.22
N ASP A 81 -5.73 -40.33 -10.05
CA ASP A 81 -5.26 -41.01 -11.28
C ASP A 81 -5.38 -40.15 -12.54
N ALA A 82 -6.04 -38.99 -12.46
CA ALA A 82 -5.95 -38.03 -13.54
C ALA A 82 -4.56 -37.41 -13.48
N LEU A 83 -3.70 -37.74 -14.44
CA LEU A 83 -2.42 -37.08 -14.69
C LEU A 83 -2.71 -35.59 -14.99
N LEU A 84 -2.94 -34.82 -13.94
CA LEU A 84 -3.07 -33.39 -14.01
C LEU A 84 -1.65 -32.88 -14.23
N THR A 85 -1.36 -32.45 -15.46
CA THR A 85 -0.33 -31.46 -15.81
C THR A 85 -0.60 -30.10 -15.17
N THR A 86 -1.20 -30.07 -13.98
CA THR A 86 -1.17 -28.91 -13.11
C THR A 86 0.09 -29.04 -12.29
N THR A 87 0.98 -28.07 -12.45
CA THR A 87 2.14 -27.84 -11.61
C THR A 87 1.78 -27.97 -10.13
N VAL A 88 1.88 -29.19 -9.59
CA VAL A 88 1.96 -29.42 -8.15
C VAL A 88 3.34 -28.93 -7.79
N VAL A 89 3.45 -27.60 -7.66
CA VAL A 89 4.62 -26.96 -7.10
C VAL A 89 4.75 -27.56 -5.72
N HIS A 90 5.73 -28.45 -5.58
CA HIS A 90 6.29 -28.85 -4.32
C HIS A 90 6.74 -27.55 -3.64
N ARG A 91 5.84 -26.90 -2.90
CA ARG A 91 6.18 -25.70 -2.13
C ARG A 91 7.16 -26.18 -1.08
N GLU A 92 8.45 -25.94 -1.34
CA GLU A 92 9.51 -26.09 -0.36
C GLU A 92 9.03 -25.51 0.98
N GLU A 93 9.33 -26.21 2.07
CA GLU A 93 8.93 -25.76 3.38
C GLU A 93 9.66 -24.45 3.69
N LEU A 94 8.99 -23.32 3.44
CA LEU A 94 9.51 -21.99 3.74
C LEU A 94 9.90 -21.96 5.23
N SER A 95 11.12 -21.49 5.51
CA SER A 95 11.58 -21.18 6.87
C SER A 95 10.54 -20.31 7.59
N THR A 96 10.42 -20.47 8.91
CA THR A 96 9.52 -19.67 9.76
C THR A 96 9.67 -18.17 9.46
N GLU A 97 10.90 -17.68 9.36
CA GLU A 97 11.20 -16.28 8.99
C GLU A 97 10.57 -15.89 7.65
N ASN A 98 10.78 -16.69 6.61
CA ASN A 98 10.24 -16.42 5.27
C ASN A 98 8.71 -16.45 5.25
N GLN A 99 8.08 -17.30 6.08
CA GLN A 99 6.62 -17.31 6.22
C GLN A 99 6.13 -15.98 6.78
N TYR A 100 6.74 -15.46 7.85
CA TYR A 100 6.37 -14.16 8.43
C TYR A 100 6.66 -13.01 7.45
N CYS A 101 7.80 -13.04 6.76
CA CYS A 101 8.20 -12.05 5.77
C CYS A 101 7.14 -11.91 4.66
N ILE A 102 6.77 -13.03 4.03
CA ILE A 102 5.87 -13.01 2.87
C ILE A 102 4.42 -12.79 3.31
N SER A 103 3.95 -13.51 4.33
CA SER A 103 2.52 -13.55 4.66
C SER A 103 2.04 -12.40 5.53
N ILE A 104 2.94 -11.77 6.29
CA ILE A 104 2.63 -10.64 7.16
C ILE A 104 3.31 -9.38 6.65
N TYR A 105 4.64 -9.34 6.62
CA TYR A 105 5.36 -8.09 6.38
C TYR A 105 5.09 -7.51 4.99
N TYR A 106 5.42 -8.24 3.93
CA TYR A 106 5.14 -7.79 2.57
C TYR A 106 3.65 -7.68 2.31
N ARG A 107 2.83 -8.57 2.86
CA ARG A 107 1.38 -8.50 2.68
C ARG A 107 0.79 -7.20 3.22
N VAL A 108 1.23 -6.74 4.39
CA VAL A 108 0.77 -5.48 4.99
C VAL A 108 1.27 -4.29 4.18
N LEU A 109 2.55 -4.26 3.80
CA LEU A 109 3.11 -3.19 2.97
C LEU A 109 2.38 -3.07 1.62
N ASP A 110 2.26 -4.19 0.91
CA ASP A 110 1.60 -4.25 -0.39
C ASP A 110 0.14 -3.80 -0.25
N CYS A 111 -0.58 -4.24 0.80
CA CYS A 111 -1.95 -3.81 1.04
C CYS A 111 -2.09 -2.29 1.25
N ILE A 112 -1.19 -1.68 2.03
CA ILE A 112 -1.23 -0.23 2.28
C ILE A 112 -0.92 0.53 0.99
N ILE A 113 0.09 0.09 0.24
CA ILE A 113 0.50 0.71 -1.03
C ILE A 113 -0.63 0.59 -2.06
N ASP A 114 -1.24 -0.58 -2.19
CA ASP A 114 -2.33 -0.83 -3.13
C ASP A 114 -3.56 0.03 -2.82
N GLU A 115 -3.96 0.12 -1.55
CA GLU A 115 -5.10 0.96 -1.17
C GLU A 115 -4.82 2.46 -1.35
N LEU A 116 -3.58 2.92 -1.07
CA LEU A 116 -3.17 4.31 -1.37
C LEU A 116 -3.23 4.60 -2.87
N ASN A 117 -2.68 3.72 -3.71
CA ASN A 117 -2.70 3.88 -5.17
C ASN A 117 -4.11 3.82 -5.75
N LYS A 118 -4.95 2.94 -5.21
CA LYS A 118 -6.36 2.83 -5.62
C LYS A 118 -7.15 4.08 -5.27
N ARG A 119 -6.94 4.65 -4.08
CA ARG A 119 -7.65 5.85 -3.62
C ARG A 119 -7.15 7.13 -4.26
N PHE A 120 -5.85 7.22 -4.53
CA PHE A 120 -5.20 8.36 -5.17
C PHE A 120 -4.69 7.99 -6.56
N ASN A 121 -5.58 7.41 -7.36
CA ASN A 121 -5.30 7.09 -8.75
C ASN A 121 -5.13 8.38 -9.60
N ASN A 122 -4.70 8.22 -10.85
CA ASN A 122 -4.46 9.37 -11.73
C ASN A 122 -5.69 10.28 -11.88
N GLU A 123 -6.89 9.72 -11.99
CA GLU A 123 -8.14 10.49 -12.10
C GLU A 123 -8.41 11.31 -10.83
N SER A 124 -8.25 10.71 -9.66
CA SER A 124 -8.43 11.38 -8.36
C SER A 124 -7.41 12.49 -8.18
N LYS A 125 -6.16 12.26 -8.59
CA LYS A 125 -5.10 13.27 -8.58
C LYS A 125 -5.39 14.43 -9.55
N LEU A 126 -5.93 14.16 -10.74
CA LEU A 126 -6.35 15.21 -11.67
C LEU A 126 -7.50 16.05 -11.10
N CYS A 127 -8.46 15.40 -10.43
CA CYS A 127 -9.53 16.11 -9.73
C CYS A 127 -8.99 17.00 -8.61
N MET A 128 -8.07 16.49 -7.78
CA MET A 128 -7.43 17.28 -6.72
C MET A 128 -6.66 18.49 -7.28
N LYS A 129 -5.95 18.33 -8.41
CA LYS A 129 -5.28 19.45 -9.10
C LYS A 129 -6.28 20.50 -9.61
N GLY A 130 -7.38 20.06 -10.22
CA GLY A 130 -8.45 20.95 -10.68
C GLY A 130 -9.06 21.75 -9.52
N ILE A 131 -9.40 21.07 -8.42
CA ILE A 131 -9.91 21.72 -7.20
C ILE A 131 -8.88 22.71 -6.64
N SER A 132 -7.60 22.34 -6.63
CA SER A 132 -6.53 23.24 -6.22
C SER A 132 -6.47 24.49 -7.09
N ALA A 133 -6.66 24.38 -8.41
CA ALA A 133 -6.70 25.51 -9.33
C ALA A 133 -7.94 26.41 -9.15
N CYS A 134 -9.00 25.92 -8.51
CA CYS A 134 -10.17 26.73 -8.14
C CYS A 134 -10.01 27.50 -6.82
N SER A 135 -8.92 27.27 -6.07
CA SER A 135 -8.65 27.99 -4.82
C SER A 135 -7.90 29.30 -5.10
N PRO A 136 -8.37 30.47 -4.60
CA PRO A 136 -7.71 31.77 -4.81
C PRO A 136 -6.28 31.85 -4.26
N LYS A 137 -5.93 30.97 -3.31
CA LYS A 137 -4.59 30.90 -2.70
C LYS A 137 -3.59 30.11 -3.56
N SER A 138 -4.07 29.42 -4.59
CA SER A 138 -3.25 28.57 -5.44
C SER A 138 -2.42 29.37 -6.44
N LYS A 139 -1.20 28.89 -6.73
CA LYS A 139 -0.33 29.47 -7.76
C LYS A 139 -0.92 29.35 -9.17
N ASN A 140 -1.79 28.36 -9.37
CA ASN A 140 -2.41 28.02 -10.66
C ASN A 140 -3.90 28.42 -10.68
N PHE A 141 -4.26 29.46 -9.93
CA PHE A 141 -5.66 29.90 -9.82
C PHE A 141 -6.26 30.22 -11.20
N PHE A 142 -7.38 29.57 -11.53
CA PHE A 142 -8.09 29.64 -12.81
C PHE A 142 -7.27 29.24 -14.05
N GLU A 143 -6.21 28.45 -13.89
CA GLU A 143 -5.51 27.92 -15.06
C GLU A 143 -6.34 26.83 -15.75
N PHE A 144 -6.90 27.16 -16.91
CA PHE A 144 -7.77 26.27 -17.67
C PHE A 144 -7.08 24.95 -18.06
N ALA A 145 -5.78 24.97 -18.32
CA ALA A 145 -5.00 23.77 -18.62
C ALA A 145 -5.01 22.75 -17.46
N THR A 146 -5.08 23.24 -16.22
CA THR A 146 -5.07 22.42 -14.99
C THR A 146 -6.49 21.98 -14.60
N ILE A 147 -7.52 22.74 -14.98
CA ILE A 147 -8.93 22.45 -14.71
C ILE A 147 -9.54 21.50 -15.76
N LYS A 148 -9.16 21.64 -17.04
CA LYS A 148 -9.69 20.85 -18.16
C LYS A 148 -9.66 19.33 -17.93
N PRO A 149 -8.57 18.73 -17.42
CA PRO A 149 -8.54 17.29 -17.15
C PRO A 149 -9.62 16.83 -16.14
N MET A 150 -9.95 17.67 -15.15
CA MET A 150 -11.04 17.39 -14.22
C MET A 150 -12.40 17.48 -14.92
N LEU A 151 -12.64 18.52 -15.74
CA LEU A 151 -13.91 18.70 -16.45
C LEU A 151 -14.22 17.53 -17.40
N VAL A 152 -13.21 17.04 -18.12
CA VAL A 152 -13.34 15.85 -18.98
C VAL A 152 -13.72 14.62 -18.17
N ASN A 153 -13.13 14.43 -16.99
CA ASN A 153 -13.45 13.31 -16.10
C ASN A 153 -14.92 13.34 -15.62
N TYR A 154 -15.48 14.54 -15.42
CA TYR A 154 -16.88 14.75 -15.04
C TYR A 154 -17.85 14.92 -16.22
N LYS A 155 -17.37 14.80 -17.46
CA LYS A 155 -18.15 14.99 -18.70
C LYS A 155 -18.81 16.38 -18.80
N ILE A 156 -18.15 17.41 -18.29
CA ILE A 156 -18.60 18.81 -18.41
C ILE A 156 -18.04 19.39 -19.70
N SER A 157 -18.92 19.94 -20.55
CA SER A 157 -18.60 20.54 -21.85
C SER A 157 -17.83 21.86 -21.68
N GLU A 158 -16.95 22.19 -22.63
CA GLU A 158 -16.30 23.52 -22.66
C GLU A 158 -17.31 24.67 -22.90
N GLU A 159 -18.53 24.36 -23.34
CA GLU A 159 -19.62 25.33 -23.54
C GLU A 159 -20.35 25.71 -22.24
N ASP A 160 -20.13 24.97 -21.14
CA ASP A 160 -20.82 25.14 -19.84
C ASP A 160 -19.97 25.84 -18.75
N VAL A 161 -18.75 26.30 -19.08
CA VAL A 161 -17.78 26.94 -18.17
C VAL A 161 -17.46 28.36 -18.62
#